data_AF-A0A3A0A601-F1
#
_entry.id   AF-A0A3A0A601-F1
#
_cell.length_a   1.000
_cell.length_b   1.000
_cell.length_c   1.000
_cell.angle_alpha   90.00
_cell.angle_beta   90.00
_cell.angle_gamma   90.00
#
_symmetry.space_group_name_H-M   'P 1'
#
loop_
_entity.id
_entity.type
_entity.pdbx_description
1 polymer ?
#
loop_
_entity_poly.entity_id
_entity_poly.type
_entity_poly.pdbx_seq_one_letter_code
_entity_poly.pdbx_strand_id
1 'polypeptide(L)' 'MTTSAVVSQSITLTRYISAPRELVFEAWTNPEHLLHWWGPR' A
#
# COMPACT_ATOMS: atom_id res chain seq x y z
N MET A 1 37.75 -1.59 -5.79
CA MET A 1 36.33 -1.75 -5.38
C MET A 1 35.53 -0.80 -6.27
N THR A 2 34.64 -1.31 -7.11
CA THR A 2 33.81 -0.49 -8.00
C THR A 2 32.43 -0.35 -7.37
N THR A 3 32.06 0.87 -6.97
CA THR A 3 30.72 1.15 -6.40
C THR A 3 29.75 1.37 -7.55
N SER A 4 28.74 0.51 -7.68
CA SER A 4 27.62 0.72 -8.59
C SER A 4 26.67 1.77 -8.01
N ALA A 5 26.14 2.64 -8.87
CA ALA A 5 25.11 3.61 -8.49
C ALA A 5 23.76 2.91 -8.30
N VAL A 6 23.06 3.24 -7.21
CA VAL A 6 21.67 2.79 -6.98
C VAL A 6 20.73 3.78 -7.67
N VAL A 7 19.94 3.29 -8.63
CA VAL A 7 18.86 4.06 -9.26
C VAL A 7 17.58 3.86 -8.46
N SER A 8 17.02 4.94 -7.94
CA SER A 8 15.71 4.94 -7.28
C SER A 8 14.59 5.01 -8.33
N GLN A 9 13.72 4.00 -8.37
CA GLN A 9 12.50 4.01 -9.20
C GLN A 9 11.29 4.25 -8.30
N SER A 10 10.42 5.19 -8.67
CA SER A 10 9.22 5.55 -7.91
C SER A 10 7.95 5.25 -8.69
N ILE A 11 6.92 4.76 -8.00
CA ILE A 11 5.57 4.55 -8.55
C ILE A 11 4.58 5.34 -7.69
N THR A 12 3.68 6.08 -8.33
CA THR A 12 2.58 6.79 -7.66
C THR A 12 1.24 6.22 -8.12
N LEU A 13 0.36 5.90 -7.16
CA LEU A 13 -0.96 5.32 -7.42
C LEU A 13 -2.06 6.20 -6.82
N THR A 14 -3.01 6.64 -7.66
CA THR A 14 -4.23 7.33 -7.22
C THR A 14 -5.44 6.49 -7.58
N ARG A 15 -6.37 6.34 -6.64
CA ARG A 15 -7.62 5.60 -6.80
C ARG A 15 -8.76 6.34 -6.13
N TYR A 16 -9.94 6.28 -6.74
CA TYR A 16 -11.19 6.70 -6.12
C TYR A 16 -11.83 5.49 -5.45
N ILE A 17 -12.18 5.64 -4.18
CA ILE A 17 -12.84 4.59 -3.40
C ILE A 17 -14.16 5.18 -2.92
N SER A 18 -15.26 4.51 -3.26
CA SER A 18 -16.62 4.92 -2.87
C SER A 18 -16.92 4.48 -1.43
N ALA A 19 -16.14 4.97 -0.48
CA ALA A 19 -16.31 4.70 0.95
C ALA A 19 -15.85 5.93 1.77
N PRO A 20 -16.34 6.09 3.01
CA PRO A 20 -15.83 7.12 3.92
C PRO A 20 -14.33 6.97 4.16
N ARG A 21 -13.63 8.10 4.34
CA ARG A 21 -12.18 8.14 4.52
C ARG A 21 -11.73 7.33 5.73
N GLU A 22 -12.51 7.38 6.80
CA GLU A 22 -12.22 6.72 8.08
C GLU A 22 -12.21 5.19 7.88
N LEU A 23 -13.18 4.66 7.14
CA LEU A 23 -13.26 3.23 6.84
C LEU A 23 -12.12 2.78 5.92
N VAL A 24 -11.78 3.60 4.92
CA VAL A 24 -10.61 3.32 4.07
C VAL A 24 -9.36 3.28 4.91
N PHE A 25 -9.15 4.23 5.83
CA PHE A 25 -7.99 4.22 6.71
C PHE A 25 -7.96 2.98 7.61
N GLU A 26 -9.09 2.64 8.23
CA GLU A 26 -9.23 1.47 9.10
C GLU A 26 -8.88 0.16 8.38
N ALA A 27 -9.30 0.00 7.12
CA ALA A 27 -8.98 -1.19 6.32
C ALA A 27 -7.46 -1.40 6.09
N TRP A 28 -6.64 -0.34 6.23
CA TRP A 28 -5.18 -0.39 6.12
C TRP A 28 -4.46 -0.44 7.47
N THR A 29 -5.11 -0.06 8.57
CA THR A 29 -4.47 0.02 9.90
C THR A 29 -4.95 -1.02 10.90
N ASN A 30 -6.14 -1.60 10.71
CA ASN A 30 -6.64 -2.68 11.56
C ASN A 30 -6.15 -4.04 11.02
N PRO A 31 -5.36 -4.82 11.80
CA PRO A 31 -4.87 -6.13 11.38
C PRO A 31 -5.97 -7.11 10.98
N GLU A 32 -7.14 -7.08 11.62
CA GLU A 32 -8.24 -7.98 11.29
C GLU A 32 -8.74 -7.76 9.85
N HIS A 33 -8.76 -6.50 9.38
CA HIS A 33 -9.18 -6.18 8.03
C HIS A 33 -8.12 -6.52 6.97
N LEU A 34 -6.83 -6.37 7.29
CA LEU A 34 -5.73 -6.66 6.36
C LEU A 34 -5.78 -8.12 5.87
N LEU A 35 -6.16 -9.06 6.73
CA LEU A 35 -6.27 -10.49 6.39
C LEU A 35 -7.20 -10.76 5.21
N HIS A 36 -8.15 -9.88 4.91
CA HIS A 36 -9.14 -10.11 3.85
C HIS A 36 -8.65 -9.77 2.45
N TRP A 37 -7.64 -8.90 2.33
CA TRP A 37 -7.27 -8.31 1.03
C TRP A 37 -5.77 -8.05 0.86
N TRP A 38 -4.98 -7.98 1.94
CA TRP A 38 -3.54 -7.80 1.89
C TRP A 38 -2.81 -9.13 2.11
N GLY A 39 -2.42 -9.77 1.01
CA GLY A 39 -1.70 -11.03 0.99
C GLY A 39 -2.30 -12.04 0.01
N PRO A 40 -1.57 -13.11 -0.35
CA PRO A 40 -2.14 -14.19 -1.15
C PRO A 40 -3.30 -14.84 -0.38
N ARG A 41 -4.31 -15.29 -1.12
CA ARG A 41 -5.29 -16.25 -0.60
C ARG A 41 -4.73 -17.66 -0.64
#